data_AF-A0A944JAI0-F1
#
_entry.id   AF-A0A944JAI0-F1
#
_cell.length_a   1.000
_cell.length_b   1.000
_cell.length_c   1.000
_cell.angle_alpha   90.00
_cell.angle_beta   90.00
_cell.angle_gamma   90.00
#
_symmetry.space_group_name_H-M   'P 1'
#
loop_
_entity.id
_entity.type
_entity.pdbx_description
1 polymer ?
#
loop_
_entity_poly.entity_id
_entity_poly.type
_entity_poly.pdbx_seq_one_letter_code
_entity_poly.pdbx_strand_id
1 'polypeptide(L)'
;MTVTLVEIHVPMLPTPDLADGSYPYPWIDQVEDFLVDLEDQGDMEVHDEGEQHEDAYVFFVTGAADEELLAVASRVATLPGVPAGAFAVVSDDEAEDFGRGRRVALPLSGV
;
A
#
# COMPACT_ATOMS: atom_id res chain seq x y z
N MET A 1 -3.45 23.34 -2.46
CA MET A 1 -2.58 22.73 -3.48
C MET A 1 -2.84 21.25 -3.29
N THR A 2 -3.44 20.58 -4.27
CA THR A 2 -3.64 19.13 -4.19
C THR A 2 -2.31 18.44 -4.40
N VAL A 3 -2.02 17.43 -3.59
CA VAL A 3 -0.91 16.50 -3.82
C VAL A 3 -1.51 15.15 -4.22
N THR A 4 -0.81 14.42 -5.08
CA THR A 4 -1.21 13.06 -5.43
C THR A 4 -1.14 12.18 -4.18
N LEU A 5 -2.22 11.46 -3.91
CA LEU A 5 -2.30 10.47 -2.86
C LEU A 5 -2.55 9.10 -3.47
N VAL A 6 -1.74 8.11 -3.10
CA VAL A 6 -1.95 6.72 -3.52
C VAL A 6 -2.29 5.87 -2.31
N GLU A 7 -3.48 5.29 -2.34
CA GLU A 7 -3.94 4.31 -1.37
C GLU A 7 -3.56 2.92 -1.87
N ILE A 8 -2.83 2.13 -1.09
CA ILE A 8 -2.44 0.76 -1.42
C ILE A 8 -3.32 -0.19 -0.61
N HIS A 9 -4.29 -0.80 -1.27
CA HIS A 9 -5.24 -1.72 -0.65
C HIS A 9 -4.72 -3.15 -0.78
N VAL A 10 -4.38 -3.78 0.35
CA VAL A 10 -3.89 -5.15 0.43
C VAL A 10 -4.94 -6.03 1.10
N PRO A 11 -5.42 -7.12 0.48
CA PRO A 11 -6.43 -7.99 1.07
C PRO A 11 -6.03 -8.54 2.45
N MET A 12 -6.94 -8.60 3.41
CA MET A 12 -6.70 -9.14 4.74
C MET A 12 -6.74 -10.68 4.74
N LEU A 13 -5.83 -11.29 3.99
CA LEU A 13 -5.66 -12.74 3.97
C LEU A 13 -4.58 -13.17 4.98
N PRO A 14 -4.88 -14.15 5.86
CA PRO A 14 -3.90 -14.65 6.80
C PRO A 14 -2.75 -15.33 6.05
N THR A 15 -1.52 -15.12 6.55
CA THR A 15 -0.35 -15.78 5.97
C THR A 15 -0.45 -17.29 6.20
N PRO A 16 -0.37 -18.12 5.14
CA PRO A 16 -0.44 -19.57 5.29
C PRO A 16 0.79 -20.08 6.05
N ASP A 17 0.67 -21.28 6.64
CA ASP A 17 1.77 -21.97 7.33
C ASP A 17 2.40 -21.23 8.53
N LEU A 18 1.68 -20.27 9.13
CA LEU A 18 2.11 -19.67 10.39
C LEU A 18 1.99 -20.64 11.57
N ALA A 19 2.94 -20.57 12.50
CA ALA A 19 2.90 -21.34 13.73
C ALA A 19 1.72 -20.91 14.62
N ASP A 20 1.12 -21.88 15.34
CA ASP A 20 0.01 -21.61 16.25
C ASP A 20 0.32 -20.48 17.25
N GLY A 21 -0.58 -19.49 17.32
CA GLY A 21 -0.43 -18.31 18.17
C GLY A 21 0.40 -17.17 17.57
N SER A 22 0.93 -17.32 16.35
CA SER A 22 1.58 -16.22 15.62
C SER A 22 0.57 -15.18 15.17
N TYR A 23 1.04 -13.94 15.02
CA TYR A 23 0.23 -12.87 14.42
C TYR A 23 -0.10 -13.24 12.96
N PRO A 24 -1.39 -13.23 12.54
CA PRO A 24 -1.81 -13.74 11.22
C PRO A 24 -1.43 -12.85 10.02
N TYR A 25 -1.07 -11.58 10.26
CA TYR A 25 -0.81 -10.59 9.20
C TYR A 25 0.60 -9.97 9.31
N PRO A 26 1.67 -10.76 9.45
CA PRO A 26 3.04 -10.25 9.63
C PRO A 26 3.56 -9.44 8.43
N TRP A 27 2.86 -9.50 7.30
CA TRP A 27 3.15 -8.68 6.14
C TRP A 27 2.83 -7.20 6.37
N ILE A 28 1.94 -6.85 7.32
CA ILE A 28 1.62 -5.44 7.62
C ILE A 28 2.89 -4.75 8.12
N ASP A 29 3.51 -5.27 9.19
CA ASP A 29 4.75 -4.72 9.75
C ASP A 29 5.87 -4.64 8.70
N GLN A 30 5.95 -5.63 7.81
CA GLN A 30 6.94 -5.65 6.72
C GLN A 30 6.70 -4.54 5.69
N VAL A 31 5.44 -4.29 5.33
CA VAL A 31 5.10 -3.21 4.40
C VAL A 31 5.38 -1.87 5.07
N GLU A 32 5.01 -1.68 6.33
CA GLU A 32 5.29 -0.45 7.09
C GLU A 32 6.80 -0.16 7.13
N ASP A 33 7.62 -1.15 7.49
CA ASP A 33 9.09 -1.04 7.49
C ASP A 33 9.63 -0.64 6.11
N PHE A 34 9.16 -1.30 5.05
CA PHE A 34 9.55 -0.99 3.68
C PHE A 34 9.18 0.44 3.25
N LEU A 35 8.01 0.93 3.65
CA LEU A 35 7.55 2.28 3.32
C LEU A 35 8.37 3.34 4.06
N VAL A 36 8.70 3.10 5.34
CA VAL A 36 9.56 3.98 6.13
C VAL A 36 10.98 4.06 5.53
N ASP A 37 11.55 2.94 5.08
CA ASP A 37 12.85 2.94 4.40
C ASP A 37 12.83 3.79 3.12
N LEU A 38 11.74 3.77 2.34
CA LEU A 38 11.60 4.59 1.14
C LEU A 38 11.42 6.09 1.46
N GLU A 39 10.74 6.39 2.57
CA GLU A 39 10.61 7.76 3.08
C GLU A 39 11.97 8.34 3.50
N ASP A 40 12.81 7.57 4.21
CA ASP A 40 14.16 8.01 4.60
C ASP A 40 15.07 8.26 3.38
N GLN A 41 14.85 7.51 2.30
CA GLN A 41 15.54 7.70 1.01
C GLN A 41 15.06 8.96 0.25
N GLY A 42 13.89 9.49 0.61
CA GLY A 42 13.26 10.64 -0.05
C GLY A 42 12.59 10.31 -1.37
N ASP A 43 12.28 9.04 -1.62
CA ASP A 43 11.60 8.59 -2.86
C ASP A 43 10.09 8.86 -2.82
N MET A 44 9.49 8.87 -1.63
CA MET A 44 8.07 9.15 -1.36
C MET A 44 7.87 9.50 0.12
N GLU A 45 6.65 9.86 0.52
CA GLU A 45 6.29 10.15 1.92
C GLU A 45 5.11 9.28 2.35
N VAL A 46 5.14 8.76 3.58
CA VAL A 46 3.98 8.09 4.20
C VAL A 46 3.00 9.18 4.62
N HIS A 47 1.81 9.18 4.03
CA HIS A 47 0.86 10.27 4.22
C HIS A 47 0.13 10.18 5.57
N ASP A 48 -0.30 8.97 5.94
CA ASP A 48 -1.09 8.70 7.14
C ASP A 48 -0.80 7.29 7.67
N GLU A 49 -1.21 7.03 8.91
CA GLU A 49 -1.11 5.70 9.52
C GLU A 49 -1.95 4.68 8.73
N GLY A 50 -1.39 3.50 8.48
CA GLY A 50 -2.12 2.43 7.80
C GLY A 50 -3.31 1.96 8.62
N GLU A 51 -4.44 1.71 7.97
CA GLU A 51 -5.65 1.26 8.65
C GLU A 51 -6.37 0.13 7.92
N GLN A 52 -7.12 -0.66 8.69
CA GLN A 52 -8.00 -1.67 8.10
C GLN A 52 -9.27 -1.01 7.58
N HIS A 53 -9.53 -1.16 6.28
CA HIS A 53 -10.75 -0.73 5.63
C HIS A 53 -11.44 -1.91 4.94
N GLU A 54 -12.67 -2.22 5.38
CA GLU A 54 -13.46 -3.36 4.89
C GLU A 54 -12.71 -4.71 5.02
N ASP A 55 -12.29 -5.28 3.89
CA ASP A 55 -11.57 -6.57 3.80
C ASP A 55 -10.10 -6.37 3.39
N ALA A 56 -9.60 -5.13 3.49
CA ALA A 56 -8.24 -4.76 3.13
C ALA A 56 -7.56 -3.97 4.26
N TYR A 57 -6.23 -4.01 4.27
CA TYR A 57 -5.41 -3.03 4.96
C TYR A 57 -4.93 -2.00 3.94
N VAL A 58 -5.05 -0.72 4.28
CA VAL A 58 -4.80 0.39 3.38
C VAL A 58 -3.59 1.16 3.86
N PHE A 59 -2.62 1.38 2.97
CA PHE A 59 -1.47 2.25 3.21
C PHE A 59 -1.57 3.51 2.35
N PHE A 60 -1.06 4.63 2.83
CA PHE A 60 -1.18 5.93 2.16
C PHE A 60 0.20 6.49 1.84
N VAL A 61 0.48 6.72 0.55
CA VAL A 61 1.77 7.28 0.10
C VAL A 61 1.58 8.51 -0.79
N THR A 62 2.46 9.49 -0.64
CA THR A 62 2.46 10.77 -1.36
C THR A 62 3.88 11.28 -1.60
N GLY A 63 4.05 12.55 -1.96
CA GLY A 63 5.37 13.21 -2.07
C GLY A 63 6.08 12.98 -3.41
N ALA A 64 5.55 12.12 -4.28
CA ALA A 64 6.12 11.82 -5.59
C ALA A 64 5.07 11.83 -6.72
N ALA A 65 5.53 11.69 -7.96
CA ALA A 65 4.66 11.58 -9.13
C ALA A 65 3.87 10.27 -9.12
N ASP A 66 2.67 10.28 -9.71
CA ASP A 66 1.76 9.13 -9.80
C ASP A 66 2.45 7.84 -10.25
N GLU A 67 3.34 7.94 -11.25
CA GLU A 67 4.07 6.79 -11.80
C GLU A 67 5.04 6.17 -10.79
N GLU A 68 5.74 7.01 -10.01
CA GLU A 68 6.68 6.57 -8.99
C GLU A 68 5.94 5.95 -7.80
N LEU A 69 4.85 6.59 -7.34
CA LEU A 69 4.01 6.05 -6.27
C LEU A 69 3.36 4.72 -6.67
N LEU A 70 2.92 4.59 -7.91
CA LEU A 70 2.40 3.32 -8.43
C LEU A 70 3.49 2.24 -8.56
N ALA A 71 4.74 2.63 -8.87
CA ALA A 71 5.86 1.69 -8.86
C ALA A 71 6.15 1.20 -7.44
N VAL A 72 6.12 2.08 -6.44
CA VAL A 72 6.21 1.72 -5.01
C VAL A 72 5.08 0.77 -4.60
N ALA A 73 3.84 1.12 -4.93
CA ALA A 73 2.67 0.26 -4.66
C ALA A 73 2.81 -1.13 -5.32
N SER A 74 3.35 -1.16 -6.54
CA SER A 74 3.63 -2.43 -7.22
C SER A 74 4.70 -3.24 -6.51
N ARG A 75 5.74 -2.61 -5.96
CA ARG A 75 6.77 -3.30 -5.15
C ARG A 75 6.15 -3.88 -3.89
N VAL A 76 5.31 -3.12 -3.18
CA VAL A 76 4.56 -3.58 -2.01
C VAL A 76 3.76 -4.84 -2.33
N ALA A 77 3.00 -4.85 -3.44
CA ALA A 77 2.22 -6.00 -3.87
C ALA A 77 3.07 -7.25 -4.23
N THR A 78 4.38 -7.10 -4.39
CA THR A 78 5.33 -8.19 -4.65
C THR A 78 6.16 -8.60 -3.43
N LEU A 79 5.97 -7.95 -2.28
CA LEU A 79 6.71 -8.27 -1.06
C LEU A 79 6.36 -9.69 -0.55
N PRO A 80 7.34 -10.38 0.05
CA PRO A 80 7.16 -11.76 0.48
C PRO A 80 6.15 -11.87 1.63
N GLY A 81 5.02 -12.54 1.36
CA GLY A 81 3.95 -12.72 2.33
C GLY A 81 2.77 -11.76 2.13
N VAL A 82 2.92 -10.75 1.27
CA VAL A 82 1.80 -9.90 0.85
C VAL A 82 0.84 -10.71 -0.02
N PRO A 83 -0.47 -10.71 0.31
CA PRO A 83 -1.44 -11.47 -0.44
C PRO A 83 -1.72 -10.90 -1.84
N ALA A 84 -1.98 -11.81 -2.77
CA ALA A 84 -2.40 -11.45 -4.12
C ALA A 84 -3.78 -10.78 -4.12
N GLY A 85 -4.01 -9.88 -5.09
CA GLY A 85 -5.26 -9.13 -5.22
C GLY A 85 -5.16 -7.68 -4.71
N ALA A 86 -3.96 -7.23 -4.35
CA ALA A 86 -3.71 -5.84 -4.01
C ALA A 86 -4.02 -4.90 -5.19
N PHE A 87 -4.46 -3.69 -4.86
CA PHE A 87 -4.73 -2.64 -5.84
C PHE A 87 -4.37 -1.28 -5.27
N ALA A 88 -3.93 -0.37 -6.13
CA ALA A 88 -3.75 1.02 -5.79
C ALA A 88 -5.00 1.83 -6.16
N VAL A 89 -5.29 2.88 -5.41
CA VAL A 89 -6.24 3.93 -5.79
C VAL A 89 -5.46 5.24 -5.82
N VAL A 90 -5.41 5.87 -6.99
CA VAL A 90 -4.77 7.18 -7.17
C VAL A 90 -5.82 8.27 -7.04
N SER A 91 -5.69 9.09 -6.01
CA SER A 91 -6.57 10.18 -5.64
C SER A 91 -5.75 11.46 -5.41
N ASP A 92 -6.40 12.49 -4.90
CA ASP A 92 -5.77 13.69 -4.35
C ASP A 92 -5.99 13.73 -2.83
N ASP A 93 -5.13 14.44 -2.10
CA ASP A 93 -5.20 14.70 -0.65
C ASP A 93 -6.52 15.33 -0.15
N GLU A 94 -7.30 15.95 -1.04
CA GLU A 94 -8.62 16.51 -0.71
C GLU A 94 -9.76 15.47 -0.76
N ALA A 95 -9.47 14.21 -1.10
CA ALA A 95 -10.46 13.15 -1.15
C ALA A 95 -10.94 12.79 0.27
N GLU A 96 -12.17 13.20 0.61
CA GLU A 96 -12.78 12.98 1.94
C GLU A 96 -13.10 11.51 2.25
N ASP A 97 -12.96 10.58 1.29
CA ASP A 97 -13.52 9.22 1.33
C ASP A 97 -12.57 8.26 0.58
N PHE A 98 -12.23 7.11 1.18
CA PHE A 98 -11.34 6.11 0.59
C PHE A 98 -11.87 5.56 -0.74
N GLY A 99 -10.99 5.22 -1.67
CA GLY A 99 -11.38 4.52 -2.90
C GLY A 99 -12.03 5.40 -3.98
N ARG A 100 -12.01 6.73 -3.84
CA ARG A 100 -12.65 7.68 -4.79
C ARG A 100 -11.85 7.96 -6.06
N GLY A 101 -10.63 7.44 -6.14
CA GLY A 101 -9.70 7.69 -7.24
C GLY A 101 -9.68 6.66 -8.35
N ARG A 102 -8.66 6.76 -9.21
CA ARG A 102 -8.37 5.79 -10.26
C ARG A 102 -7.82 4.51 -9.65
N ARG A 103 -8.59 3.44 -9.72
CA ARG A 103 -8.15 2.10 -9.30
C ARG A 103 -7.19 1.47 -10.31
N VAL A 104 -6.08 0.93 -9.83
CA VAL A 104 -5.03 0.26 -10.60
C VAL A 104 -4.74 -1.10 -9.96
N ALA A 105 -4.80 -2.18 -10.74
CA ALA A 105 -4.46 -3.51 -10.24
C ALA A 105 -2.94 -3.65 -10.04
N LEU A 106 -2.53 -4.30 -8.96
CA LEU A 106 -1.14 -4.55 -8.63
C LEU A 106 -0.82 -6.06 -8.61
N PRO A 107 0.44 -6.46 -8.89
CA PRO A 107 1.51 -5.61 -9.41
C PRO A 107 1.20 -5.12 -10.84
N LEU A 108 1.83 -4.03 -11.24
CA LEU A 108 1.70 -3.49 -12.60
C LEU A 108 2.20 -4.55 -13.60
N SER A 109 1.35 -4.91 -14.57
CA SER A 109 1.76 -5.80 -15.67
C SER A 109 2.73 -5.06 -16.59
N GLY A 110 4.04 -5.16 -16.31
CA GLY A 110 5.09 -4.65 -17.20
C GLY A 110 6.23 -3.88 -16.56
N VAL A 111 6.41 -3.94 -15.23
CA VAL A 111 7.63 -3.47 -14.55
C VAL A 111 8.67 -4.59 -14.46
#